data_AF-A0A7X1B5R3-F1
#
_entry.id   AF-A0A7X1B5R3-F1
#
_cell.length_a   1.000
_cell.length_b   1.000
_cell.length_c   1.000
_cell.angle_alpha   90.00
_cell.angle_beta   90.00
_cell.angle_gamma   90.00
#
_symmetry.space_group_name_H-M   'P 1'
#
loop_
_entity.id
_entity.type
_entity.pdbx_description
1 polymer ?
#
loop_
_entity_poly.entity_id
_entity_poly.type
_entity_poly.pdbx_seq_one_letter_code
_entity_poly.pdbx_strand_id
1 'polypeptide(L)'
;MDFYQAESEGAAPVVFYLHGGGWMDGDKSKVNKWDTNRILEAGISIVSINYRYVSHAKEASVFPPVKWPMDDTVRALQFLRSKADEWNINPDRIAGMGGSAGACSLLWVGLQDDLADHDAEDRIEHYSTNLYCLALDGVQTTLDPVVTREMSPNAWYGGHAFGFDYSLEKGERDELFAVFYERRDEVDEWIQKYSPIEYASAGDPPIYLYYKYEPGFGARQKDPTHSANFGVLLYEKLRVVGVECDFYYPNSKLTTYDSMENYVIDKLLEK
;
A
#
# COMPACT_ATOMS: atom_id res chain seq x y z
N MET A 1 -5.52 -15.71 4.64
CA MET A 1 -4.07 -15.58 4.40
C MET A 1 -3.61 -16.90 3.81
N ASP A 2 -2.83 -16.84 2.74
CA ASP A 2 -2.20 -18.00 2.11
C ASP A 2 -0.68 -17.84 2.25
N PHE A 3 0.01 -18.91 2.64
CA PHE A 3 1.47 -18.96 2.77
C PHE A 3 2.05 -19.86 1.68
N TYR A 4 2.88 -19.28 0.83
CA TYR A 4 3.64 -19.96 -0.21
C TYR A 4 5.08 -20.07 0.28
N GLN A 5 5.43 -21.25 0.79
CA GLN A 5 6.73 -21.49 1.38
C GLN A 5 7.79 -21.68 0.29
N ALA A 6 8.90 -20.97 0.41
CA ALA A 6 10.09 -21.19 -0.40
C ALA A 6 11.06 -22.18 0.27
N GLU A 7 11.82 -22.89 -0.54
CA GLU A 7 13.00 -23.64 -0.08
C GLU A 7 14.13 -22.64 0.22
N SER A 8 14.68 -22.65 1.43
CA SER A 8 15.73 -21.70 1.84
C SER A 8 16.72 -22.32 2.83
N GLU A 9 17.97 -21.86 2.79
CA GLU A 9 18.99 -22.21 3.78
C GLU A 9 18.81 -21.35 5.04
N GLY A 10 17.88 -21.74 5.92
CA GLY A 10 17.58 -21.05 7.18
C GLY A 10 16.20 -20.41 7.18
N ALA A 11 16.03 -19.35 7.99
CA ALA A 11 14.76 -18.63 8.08
C ALA A 11 14.55 -17.75 6.83
N ALA A 12 13.50 -18.01 6.06
CA ALA A 12 13.26 -17.38 4.77
C ALA A 12 12.85 -15.89 4.93
N PRO A 13 13.38 -14.96 4.10
CA PRO A 13 12.74 -13.67 3.90
C PRO A 13 11.31 -13.85 3.37
N VAL A 14 10.46 -12.82 3.53
CA VAL A 14 9.05 -12.89 3.12
C VAL A 14 8.63 -11.69 2.30
N VAL A 15 7.88 -11.95 1.22
CA VAL A 15 7.04 -10.94 0.57
C VAL A 15 5.63 -11.01 1.16
N PHE A 16 5.21 -9.94 1.83
CA PHE A 16 3.85 -9.75 2.32
C PHE A 16 3.02 -9.00 1.28
N TYR A 17 2.13 -9.75 0.61
CA TYR A 17 1.38 -9.29 -0.54
C TYR A 17 -0.05 -8.84 -0.20
N LEU A 18 -0.41 -7.64 -0.69
CA LEU A 18 -1.77 -7.12 -0.65
C LEU A 18 -2.31 -6.82 -2.05
N HIS A 19 -3.50 -7.32 -2.33
CA HIS A 19 -4.17 -7.09 -3.60
C HIS A 19 -4.81 -5.70 -3.71
N GLY A 20 -4.88 -5.19 -4.93
CA GLY A 20 -5.70 -4.02 -5.25
C GLY A 20 -7.18 -4.37 -5.47
N GLY A 21 -8.00 -3.32 -5.63
CA GLY A 21 -9.44 -3.42 -5.86
C GLY A 21 -10.26 -2.36 -5.12
N GLY A 22 -9.67 -1.19 -4.87
CA GLY A 22 -10.36 -0.05 -4.26
C GLY A 22 -10.91 -0.33 -2.87
N TRP A 23 -10.35 -1.30 -2.13
CA TRP A 23 -10.92 -1.82 -0.89
C TRP A 23 -12.37 -2.33 -1.00
N MET A 24 -12.87 -2.58 -2.22
CA MET A 24 -14.24 -2.97 -2.51
C MET A 24 -14.32 -4.37 -3.16
N ASP A 25 -13.23 -4.82 -3.76
CA ASP A 25 -13.19 -6.05 -4.56
C ASP A 25 -11.77 -6.64 -4.64
N GLY A 26 -11.65 -7.82 -5.24
CA GLY A 26 -10.43 -8.58 -5.43
C GLY A 26 -10.31 -9.76 -4.48
N ASP A 27 -9.12 -10.35 -4.43
CA ASP A 27 -8.74 -11.32 -3.41
C ASP A 27 -7.23 -11.63 -3.55
N LYS A 28 -6.71 -12.34 -2.56
CA LYS A 28 -5.32 -12.79 -2.40
C LYS A 28 -4.75 -13.59 -3.58
N SER A 29 -5.58 -14.19 -4.45
CA SER A 29 -5.10 -14.88 -5.66
C SER A 29 -4.50 -13.93 -6.70
N LYS A 30 -4.77 -12.61 -6.60
CA LYS A 30 -4.16 -11.59 -7.47
C LYS A 30 -2.64 -11.50 -7.32
N VAL A 31 -2.03 -12.16 -6.32
CA VAL A 31 -0.58 -12.36 -6.24
C VAL A 31 -0.03 -12.98 -7.53
N ASN A 32 -0.81 -13.83 -8.21
CA ASN A 32 -0.44 -14.49 -9.47
C ASN A 32 -0.31 -13.54 -10.68
N LYS A 33 -0.56 -12.23 -10.50
CA LYS A 33 -0.22 -11.21 -11.51
C LYS A 33 1.28 -10.92 -11.58
N TRP A 34 2.00 -11.28 -10.53
CA TRP A 34 3.45 -11.14 -10.38
C TRP A 34 4.14 -12.48 -10.61
N ASP A 35 5.43 -12.46 -10.89
CA ASP A 35 6.23 -13.68 -11.06
C ASP A 35 6.57 -14.30 -9.70
N THR A 36 5.57 -14.95 -9.08
CA THR A 36 5.71 -15.61 -7.77
C THR A 36 6.75 -16.73 -7.80
N ASN A 37 6.92 -17.40 -8.94
CA ASN A 37 7.91 -18.47 -9.06
C ASN A 37 9.31 -17.89 -8.92
N ARG A 38 9.62 -16.77 -9.57
CA ARG A 38 10.92 -16.10 -9.43
C ARG A 38 11.24 -15.73 -7.98
N ILE A 39 10.24 -15.25 -7.22
CA ILE A 39 10.40 -14.91 -5.80
C ILE A 39 10.66 -16.18 -4.97
N LEU A 40 9.86 -17.24 -5.17
CA LEU A 40 10.00 -18.50 -4.45
C LEU A 40 11.32 -19.22 -4.78
N GLU A 41 11.74 -19.21 -6.05
CA GLU A 41 13.02 -19.80 -6.52
C GLU A 41 14.24 -19.03 -5.98
N ALA A 42 14.07 -17.76 -5.59
CA ALA A 42 15.10 -16.98 -4.91
C ALA A 42 15.19 -17.28 -3.39
N GLY A 43 14.39 -18.22 -2.87
CA GLY A 43 14.37 -18.58 -1.46
C GLY A 43 13.54 -17.65 -0.58
N ILE A 44 12.68 -16.81 -1.18
CA ILE A 44 11.82 -15.86 -0.47
C ILE A 44 10.40 -16.41 -0.43
N SER A 45 9.83 -16.59 0.76
CA SER A 45 8.45 -17.04 0.90
C SER A 45 7.47 -15.91 0.61
N ILE A 46 6.22 -16.23 0.27
CA ILE A 46 5.18 -15.23 0.01
C ILE A 46 4.00 -15.46 0.95
N VAL A 47 3.46 -14.37 1.49
CA VAL A 47 2.23 -14.39 2.29
C VAL A 47 1.24 -13.45 1.62
N SER A 48 0.11 -14.00 1.17
CA SER A 48 -0.92 -13.22 0.48
C SER A 48 -2.19 -13.16 1.32
N ILE A 49 -2.77 -11.97 1.50
CA ILE A 49 -3.92 -11.77 2.39
C ILE A 49 -5.16 -11.26 1.67
N ASN A 50 -6.32 -11.61 2.23
CA ASN A 50 -7.54 -10.86 2.04
C ASN A 50 -7.67 -9.86 3.19
N TYR A 51 -8.34 -8.75 2.94
CA TYR A 51 -8.79 -7.80 3.95
C TYR A 51 -10.31 -7.59 3.82
N ARG A 52 -10.95 -7.12 4.88
CA ARG A 52 -12.36 -6.73 4.83
C ARG A 52 -12.53 -5.48 3.96
N TYR A 53 -13.63 -5.46 3.22
CA TYR A 53 -13.97 -4.33 2.37
C TYR A 53 -14.65 -3.21 3.12
N VAL A 54 -14.60 -2.02 2.50
CA VAL A 54 -15.30 -0.83 2.98
C VAL A 54 -16.82 -1.05 3.05
N SER A 55 -17.39 -1.95 2.23
CA SER A 55 -18.81 -2.33 2.33
C SER A 55 -19.11 -3.05 3.66
N HIS A 56 -18.24 -3.95 4.11
CA HIS A 56 -18.42 -4.63 5.38
C HIS A 56 -18.30 -3.65 6.56
N ALA A 57 -17.40 -2.67 6.48
CA ALA A 57 -17.28 -1.63 7.49
C ALA A 57 -18.56 -0.80 7.57
N LYS A 58 -19.14 -0.42 6.42
CA LYS A 58 -20.43 0.27 6.35
C LYS A 58 -21.57 -0.56 6.94
N GLU A 59 -21.68 -1.84 6.60
CA GLU A 59 -22.69 -2.76 7.17
C GLU A 59 -22.59 -2.83 8.71
N ALA A 60 -21.36 -2.77 9.24
CA ALA A 60 -21.10 -2.75 10.68
C ALA A 60 -21.11 -1.35 11.31
N SER A 61 -21.49 -0.30 10.56
CA SER A 61 -21.47 1.10 11.01
C SER A 61 -20.11 1.57 11.54
N VAL A 62 -19.02 1.06 10.97
CA VAL A 62 -17.65 1.49 11.28
C VAL A 62 -17.24 2.63 10.37
N PHE A 63 -16.74 3.71 10.99
CA PHE A 63 -16.31 4.92 10.32
C PHE A 63 -14.87 5.29 10.70
N PRO A 64 -14.04 5.74 9.74
CA PRO A 64 -14.29 5.74 8.30
C PRO A 64 -14.21 4.30 7.74
N PRO A 65 -14.89 3.97 6.63
CA PRO A 65 -14.89 2.62 6.08
C PRO A 65 -13.51 2.03 5.77
N VAL A 66 -12.53 2.87 5.41
CA VAL A 66 -11.14 2.45 5.15
C VAL A 66 -10.41 1.93 6.38
N LYS A 67 -10.92 2.19 7.60
CA LYS A 67 -10.32 1.70 8.84
C LYS A 67 -10.14 0.18 8.83
N TRP A 68 -11.15 -0.58 8.39
CA TRP A 68 -11.10 -2.03 8.42
C TRP A 68 -10.01 -2.66 7.55
N PRO A 69 -9.86 -2.33 6.26
CA PRO A 69 -8.77 -2.88 5.47
C PRO A 69 -7.38 -2.47 6.01
N MET A 70 -7.26 -1.28 6.59
CA MET A 70 -6.01 -0.82 7.21
C MET A 70 -5.69 -1.61 8.49
N ASP A 71 -6.65 -1.77 9.39
CA ASP A 71 -6.51 -2.60 10.59
C ASP A 71 -6.19 -4.06 10.24
N ASP A 72 -6.82 -4.60 9.20
CA ASP A 72 -6.58 -5.99 8.75
C ASP A 72 -5.17 -6.16 8.21
N THR A 73 -4.60 -5.12 7.59
CA THR A 73 -3.20 -5.10 7.13
C THR A 73 -2.25 -5.19 8.32
N VAL A 74 -2.46 -4.34 9.34
CA VAL A 74 -1.71 -4.34 10.60
C VAL A 74 -1.79 -5.71 11.27
N ARG A 75 -3.02 -6.20 11.48
CA ARG A 75 -3.28 -7.47 12.16
C ARG A 75 -2.65 -8.65 11.43
N ALA A 76 -2.71 -8.67 10.10
CA ALA A 76 -2.12 -9.74 9.31
C ALA A 76 -0.58 -9.72 9.34
N LEU A 77 0.06 -8.55 9.36
CA LEU A 77 1.51 -8.43 9.47
C LEU A 77 2.01 -8.87 10.86
N GLN A 78 1.30 -8.49 11.91
CA GLN A 78 1.55 -8.95 13.27
C GLN A 78 1.38 -10.47 13.40
N PHE A 79 0.29 -11.01 12.84
CA PHE A 79 0.07 -12.45 12.81
C PHE A 79 1.20 -13.17 12.04
N LEU A 80 1.63 -12.64 10.90
CA LEU A 80 2.77 -13.16 10.15
C LEU A 80 4.02 -13.24 11.03
N ARG A 81 4.40 -12.16 11.72
CA ARG A 81 5.55 -12.17 12.62
C ARG A 81 5.39 -13.16 13.77
N SER A 82 4.19 -13.35 14.31
CA SER A 82 3.92 -14.36 15.34
C SER A 82 4.17 -15.80 14.87
N LYS A 83 4.20 -16.02 13.56
CA LYS A 83 4.45 -17.32 12.93
C LYS A 83 5.90 -17.53 12.51
N ALA A 84 6.81 -16.64 12.87
CA ALA A 84 8.21 -16.68 12.44
C ALA A 84 8.87 -18.06 12.63
N ASP A 85 8.83 -18.57 13.87
CA ASP A 85 9.43 -19.87 14.20
C ASP A 85 8.68 -21.04 13.55
N GLU A 86 7.34 -20.99 13.52
CA GLU A 86 6.50 -22.07 12.99
C GLU A 86 6.66 -22.23 11.47
N TRP A 87 6.76 -21.11 10.76
CA TRP A 87 6.84 -21.08 9.29
C TRP A 87 8.28 -20.99 8.79
N ASN A 88 9.27 -20.99 9.70
CA ASN A 88 10.69 -20.83 9.40
C ASN A 88 10.95 -19.61 8.51
N ILE A 89 10.43 -18.45 8.92
CA ILE A 89 10.63 -17.17 8.23
C ILE A 89 11.41 -16.21 9.11
N ASN A 90 12.15 -15.31 8.49
CA ASN A 90 12.88 -14.24 9.16
C ASN A 90 11.94 -13.05 9.40
N PRO A 91 11.55 -12.76 10.65
CA PRO A 91 10.62 -11.67 10.94
C PRO A 91 11.19 -10.29 10.60
N ASP A 92 12.52 -10.14 10.51
CA ASP A 92 13.19 -8.86 10.24
C ASP A 92 13.48 -8.62 8.75
N ARG A 93 13.00 -9.52 7.88
CA ARG A 93 13.16 -9.45 6.43
C ARG A 93 11.81 -9.67 5.74
N ILE A 94 10.88 -8.75 5.98
CA ILE A 94 9.53 -8.76 5.38
C ILE A 94 9.40 -7.55 4.44
N ALA A 95 9.24 -7.79 3.14
CA ALA A 95 8.95 -6.76 2.14
C ALA A 95 7.43 -6.64 1.93
N GLY A 96 6.90 -5.42 1.90
CA GLY A 96 5.52 -5.18 1.48
C GLY A 96 5.43 -5.06 -0.04
N MET A 97 4.60 -5.87 -0.69
CA MET A 97 4.41 -5.84 -2.14
C MET A 97 2.93 -5.76 -2.50
N GLY A 98 2.52 -4.84 -3.37
CA GLY A 98 1.10 -4.74 -3.70
C GLY A 98 0.78 -3.74 -4.79
N GLY A 99 -0.50 -3.66 -5.14
CA GLY A 99 -0.98 -2.73 -6.15
C GLY A 99 -2.20 -1.94 -5.71
N SER A 100 -2.33 -0.70 -6.18
CA SER A 100 -3.51 0.16 -5.99
C SER A 100 -3.86 0.30 -4.50
N ALA A 101 -5.10 0.04 -4.10
CA ALA A 101 -5.56 0.06 -2.70
C ALA A 101 -4.72 -0.81 -1.73
N GLY A 102 -4.23 -1.97 -2.19
CA GLY A 102 -3.34 -2.81 -1.39
C GLY A 102 -1.97 -2.17 -1.17
N ALA A 103 -1.43 -1.53 -2.21
CA ALA A 103 -0.22 -0.73 -2.10
C ALA A 103 -0.40 0.50 -1.20
N CYS A 104 -1.57 1.14 -1.24
CA CYS A 104 -1.90 2.24 -0.34
C CYS A 104 -1.92 1.79 1.12
N SER A 105 -2.47 0.60 1.40
CA SER A 105 -2.51 0.04 2.76
C SER A 105 -1.11 -0.36 3.26
N LEU A 106 -0.29 -0.95 2.39
CA LEU A 106 1.12 -1.27 2.69
C LEU A 106 1.96 -0.02 2.93
N LEU A 107 1.79 1.01 2.10
CA LEU A 107 2.49 2.27 2.29
C LEU A 107 2.03 2.97 3.58
N TRP A 108 0.72 2.95 3.88
CA TRP A 108 0.19 3.52 5.10
C TRP A 108 0.82 2.88 6.33
N VAL A 109 0.84 1.54 6.43
CA VAL A 109 1.45 0.86 7.60
C VAL A 109 2.98 0.98 7.60
N GLY A 110 3.62 0.98 6.43
CA GLY A 110 5.08 0.99 6.32
C GLY A 110 5.73 2.35 6.56
N LEU A 111 4.97 3.45 6.53
CA LEU A 111 5.44 4.79 6.90
C LEU A 111 5.07 5.19 8.34
N GLN A 112 4.27 4.40 9.04
CA GLN A 112 3.96 4.66 10.44
C GLN A 112 5.15 4.30 11.32
N ASP A 113 5.22 4.94 12.50
CA ASP A 113 5.95 4.37 13.62
C ASP A 113 5.40 2.97 13.94
N ASP A 114 6.24 2.12 14.52
CA ASP A 114 5.87 0.74 14.82
C ASP A 114 4.59 0.68 15.67
N LEU A 115 3.58 -0.04 15.17
CA LEU A 115 2.26 -0.16 15.78
C LEU A 115 2.17 -1.33 16.77
N ALA A 116 3.31 -1.92 17.17
CA ALA A 116 3.36 -2.88 18.26
C ALA A 116 2.88 -2.24 19.58
N ASP A 117 1.93 -2.90 20.24
CA ASP A 117 1.45 -2.54 21.58
C ASP A 117 1.82 -3.65 22.56
N HIS A 118 2.87 -3.43 23.35
CA HIS A 118 3.34 -4.41 24.35
C HIS A 118 2.45 -4.48 25.61
N ASP A 119 1.54 -3.52 25.78
CA ASP A 119 0.60 -3.47 26.91
C ASP A 119 -0.77 -4.09 26.56
N ALA A 120 -1.03 -4.38 25.28
CA ALA A 120 -2.26 -5.01 24.82
C ALA A 120 -2.47 -6.42 25.43
N GLU A 121 -3.73 -6.77 25.73
CA GLU A 121 -4.07 -8.12 26.19
C GLU A 121 -3.86 -9.18 25.10
N ASP A 122 -4.09 -8.80 23.84
CA ASP A 122 -3.88 -9.67 22.69
C ASP A 122 -2.39 -9.71 22.31
N ARG A 123 -1.77 -10.86 22.54
CA ARG A 123 -0.34 -11.08 22.27
C ARG A 123 0.05 -10.90 20.80
N ILE A 124 -0.89 -10.97 19.87
CA ILE A 124 -0.59 -10.69 18.46
C ILE A 124 -0.22 -9.22 18.28
N GLU A 125 -0.83 -8.32 19.07
CA GLU A 125 -0.57 -6.88 18.97
C GLU A 125 0.83 -6.49 19.45
N HIS A 126 1.53 -7.40 20.14
CA HIS A 126 2.90 -7.19 20.62
C HIS A 126 3.95 -7.23 19.50
N TYR A 127 3.58 -7.74 18.32
CA TYR A 127 4.51 -7.91 17.21
C TYR A 127 4.61 -6.64 16.38
N SER A 128 5.81 -6.38 15.87
CA SER A 128 6.13 -5.21 15.05
C SER A 128 5.37 -5.18 13.72
N THR A 129 5.03 -3.98 13.26
CA THR A 129 4.50 -3.74 11.90
C THR A 129 5.53 -3.19 10.93
N ASN A 130 6.80 -3.08 11.33
CA ASN A 130 7.84 -2.56 10.45
C ASN A 130 8.05 -3.46 9.24
N LEU A 131 8.21 -2.84 8.07
CA LEU A 131 8.55 -3.51 6.82
C LEU A 131 10.00 -3.19 6.46
N TYR A 132 10.70 -4.16 5.88
CA TYR A 132 12.10 -4.02 5.48
C TYR A 132 12.26 -3.18 4.22
N CYS A 133 11.35 -3.34 3.25
CA CYS A 133 11.23 -2.51 2.06
C CYS A 133 9.80 -2.57 1.50
N LEU A 134 9.48 -1.68 0.57
CA LEU A 134 8.17 -1.60 -0.08
C LEU A 134 8.31 -1.63 -1.60
N ALA A 135 7.47 -2.39 -2.31
CA ALA A 135 7.37 -2.39 -3.77
C ALA A 135 5.91 -2.25 -4.22
N LEU A 136 5.59 -1.10 -4.82
CA LEU A 136 4.22 -0.59 -4.90
C LEU A 136 3.84 -0.20 -6.33
N ASP A 137 2.82 -0.86 -6.88
CA ASP A 137 2.26 -0.58 -8.21
C ASP A 137 1.06 0.36 -8.14
N GLY A 138 1.18 1.55 -8.73
CA GLY A 138 0.08 2.51 -8.87
C GLY A 138 -0.51 2.94 -7.53
N VAL A 139 0.32 3.14 -6.51
CA VAL A 139 -0.13 3.48 -5.16
C VAL A 139 -0.80 4.86 -5.09
N GLN A 140 -1.86 4.99 -4.30
CA GLN A 140 -2.41 6.29 -3.90
C GLN A 140 -1.64 6.77 -2.67
N THR A 141 -0.76 7.75 -2.83
CA THR A 141 0.11 8.25 -1.75
C THR A 141 -0.58 9.26 -0.83
N THR A 142 -1.64 9.90 -1.33
CA THR A 142 -2.58 10.71 -0.56
C THR A 142 -4.01 10.33 -0.91
N LEU A 143 -4.93 10.52 0.03
CA LEU A 143 -6.37 10.32 -0.16
C LEU A 143 -7.15 11.66 -0.10
N ASP A 144 -6.44 12.79 -0.07
CA ASP A 144 -7.07 14.12 -0.04
C ASP A 144 -7.66 14.49 -1.42
N PRO A 145 -8.98 14.75 -1.52
CA PRO A 145 -9.63 15.08 -2.79
C PRO A 145 -9.17 16.42 -3.37
N VAL A 146 -8.73 17.36 -2.53
CA VAL A 146 -8.21 18.67 -2.96
C VAL A 146 -6.87 18.48 -3.66
N VAL A 147 -5.93 17.81 -2.98
CA VAL A 147 -4.59 17.53 -3.53
C VAL A 147 -4.70 16.72 -4.82
N THR A 148 -5.55 15.69 -4.82
CA THR A 148 -5.73 14.83 -6.00
C THR A 148 -6.36 15.59 -7.19
N ARG A 149 -7.28 16.53 -6.94
CA ARG A 149 -7.85 17.36 -8.00
C ARG A 149 -6.86 18.38 -8.55
N GLU A 150 -6.03 18.99 -7.69
CA GLU A 150 -4.99 19.93 -8.10
C GLU A 150 -3.95 19.27 -9.02
N MET A 151 -3.47 18.09 -8.64
CA MET A 151 -2.52 17.35 -9.46
C MET A 151 -3.17 16.79 -10.74
N SER A 152 -4.47 16.49 -10.72
CA SER A 152 -5.18 15.80 -11.80
C SER A 152 -6.63 16.29 -11.89
N PRO A 153 -6.94 17.23 -12.80
CA PRO A 153 -8.27 17.83 -12.91
C PRO A 153 -9.41 16.85 -13.19
N ASN A 154 -9.11 15.61 -13.59
CA ASN A 154 -10.08 14.53 -13.77
C ASN A 154 -9.99 13.43 -12.68
N ALA A 155 -9.50 13.75 -11.49
CA ALA A 155 -9.56 12.85 -10.33
C ALA A 155 -11.02 12.58 -9.91
N TRP A 156 -11.30 11.32 -9.55
CA TRP A 156 -12.63 10.84 -9.16
C TRP A 156 -12.58 9.73 -8.08
N TYR A 157 -11.39 9.42 -7.55
CA TYR A 157 -11.16 8.29 -6.66
C TYR A 157 -11.01 8.73 -5.18
N GLY A 158 -11.45 7.91 -4.23
CA GLY A 158 -11.14 8.03 -2.80
C GLY A 158 -12.34 8.19 -1.87
N GLY A 159 -13.47 8.71 -2.35
CA GLY A 159 -14.61 9.04 -1.47
C GLY A 159 -15.17 7.87 -0.64
N HIS A 160 -15.16 6.64 -1.18
CA HIS A 160 -15.70 5.45 -0.51
C HIS A 160 -14.90 5.10 0.75
N ALA A 161 -13.62 5.47 0.79
CA ALA A 161 -12.77 5.30 1.96
C ALA A 161 -13.31 6.07 3.18
N PHE A 162 -14.04 7.17 2.93
CA PHE A 162 -14.54 8.11 3.94
C PHE A 162 -16.07 8.22 3.97
N GLY A 163 -16.78 7.23 3.42
CA GLY A 163 -18.25 7.16 3.50
C GLY A 163 -18.99 7.97 2.44
N PHE A 164 -18.29 8.54 1.44
CA PHE A 164 -18.92 9.11 0.26
C PHE A 164 -19.18 7.97 -0.73
N ASP A 165 -20.44 7.60 -0.90
CA ASP A 165 -20.82 6.43 -1.69
C ASP A 165 -20.36 6.53 -3.14
N TYR A 166 -20.22 5.35 -3.76
CA TYR A 166 -19.87 5.20 -5.16
C TYR A 166 -21.06 4.71 -5.94
N SER A 167 -21.17 5.24 -7.15
CA SER A 167 -21.76 4.54 -8.28
C SER A 167 -20.65 4.10 -9.24
N LEU A 168 -20.88 2.95 -9.89
CA LEU A 168 -20.01 2.47 -10.97
C LEU A 168 -20.23 3.23 -12.28
N GLU A 169 -21.29 4.03 -12.41
CA GLU A 169 -21.60 4.81 -13.61
C GLU A 169 -20.72 6.07 -13.69
N LYS A 170 -20.09 6.29 -14.85
CA LYS A 170 -19.08 7.35 -15.04
C LYS A 170 -19.61 8.76 -14.76
N GLY A 171 -20.88 9.05 -15.10
CA GLY A 171 -21.50 10.35 -14.81
C GLY A 171 -21.67 10.59 -13.31
N GLU A 172 -22.10 9.56 -12.58
CA GLU A 172 -22.33 9.61 -11.15
C GLU A 172 -21.01 9.69 -10.36
N ARG A 173 -19.89 9.15 -10.88
CA ARG A 173 -18.56 9.25 -10.23
C ARG A 173 -18.04 10.67 -10.10
N ASP A 174 -18.16 11.48 -11.16
CA ASP A 174 -17.68 12.86 -11.13
C ASP A 174 -18.51 13.70 -10.14
N GLU A 175 -19.83 13.46 -10.09
CA GLU A 175 -20.74 14.10 -9.12
C GLU A 175 -20.43 13.67 -7.68
N LEU A 176 -20.21 12.37 -7.44
CA LEU A 176 -19.89 11.85 -6.10
C LEU A 176 -18.52 12.33 -5.61
N PHE A 177 -17.52 12.44 -6.50
CA PHE A 177 -16.26 13.05 -6.13
C PHE A 177 -16.41 14.55 -5.88
N ALA A 178 -17.27 15.28 -6.61
CA ALA A 178 -17.54 16.69 -6.31
C ALA A 178 -18.11 16.85 -4.89
N VAL A 179 -19.04 15.98 -4.48
CA VAL A 179 -19.55 15.95 -3.09
C VAL A 179 -18.43 15.67 -2.09
N PHE A 180 -17.57 14.69 -2.36
CA PHE A 180 -16.41 14.39 -1.50
C PHE A 180 -15.45 15.59 -1.41
N TYR A 181 -15.16 16.25 -2.53
CA TYR A 181 -14.31 17.42 -2.60
C TYR A 181 -14.90 18.60 -1.80
N GLU A 182 -16.18 18.91 -1.98
CA GLU A 182 -16.87 20.00 -1.29
C GLU A 182 -17.00 19.77 0.21
N ARG A 183 -17.14 18.51 0.63
CA ARG A 183 -17.32 18.09 2.03
C ARG A 183 -16.04 17.52 2.65
N ARG A 184 -14.89 17.81 2.05
CA ARG A 184 -13.56 17.36 2.49
C ARG A 184 -13.31 17.67 3.97
N ASP A 185 -13.73 18.85 4.43
CA ASP A 185 -13.54 19.28 5.82
C ASP A 185 -14.30 18.43 6.85
N GLU A 186 -15.38 17.74 6.45
CA GLU A 186 -16.11 16.84 7.35
C GLU A 186 -15.30 15.59 7.72
N VAL A 187 -14.28 15.26 6.94
CA VAL A 187 -13.47 14.05 7.12
C VAL A 187 -11.97 14.34 7.12
N ASP A 188 -11.56 15.60 7.32
CA ASP A 188 -10.16 16.05 7.31
C ASP A 188 -9.28 15.21 8.23
N GLU A 189 -9.72 15.00 9.48
CA GLU A 189 -8.99 14.21 10.47
C GLU A 189 -8.71 12.78 9.96
N TRP A 190 -9.65 12.21 9.21
CA TRP A 190 -9.54 10.86 8.66
C TRP A 190 -8.69 10.82 7.39
N ILE A 191 -8.78 11.85 6.55
CA ILE A 191 -7.90 12.03 5.40
C ILE A 191 -6.45 12.13 5.87
N GLN A 192 -6.17 12.96 6.87
CA GLN A 192 -4.83 13.08 7.47
C GLN A 192 -4.39 11.74 8.07
N LYS A 193 -5.29 11.06 8.78
CA LYS A 193 -4.97 9.78 9.41
C LYS A 193 -4.63 8.67 8.41
N TYR A 194 -5.32 8.61 7.27
CA TYR A 194 -5.22 7.48 6.34
C TYR A 194 -4.49 7.78 5.03
N SER A 195 -4.04 9.02 4.81
CA SER A 195 -3.14 9.36 3.70
C SER A 195 -1.71 8.97 4.07
N PRO A 196 -1.08 8.00 3.36
CA PRO A 196 0.26 7.54 3.73
C PRO A 196 1.31 8.65 3.77
N ILE A 197 1.24 9.59 2.83
CA ILE A 197 2.22 10.67 2.71
C ILE A 197 2.36 11.50 3.99
N GLU A 198 1.35 11.57 4.85
CA GLU A 198 1.40 12.36 6.10
C GLU A 198 2.47 11.85 7.07
N TYR A 199 2.78 10.56 7.03
CA TYR A 199 3.70 9.91 7.96
C TYR A 199 5.14 9.82 7.48
N ALA A 200 5.40 10.12 6.19
CA ALA A 200 6.74 9.98 5.63
C ALA A 200 7.79 10.78 6.43
N SER A 201 8.80 10.10 6.94
CA SER A 201 9.75 10.56 7.93
C SER A 201 11.16 10.02 7.68
N ALA A 202 12.15 10.52 8.42
CA ALA A 202 13.50 9.99 8.32
C ALA A 202 13.57 8.63 9.03
N GLY A 203 14.05 7.60 8.33
CA GLY A 203 14.15 6.24 8.86
C GLY A 203 13.12 5.27 8.29
N ASP A 204 12.18 5.75 7.47
CA ASP A 204 11.26 4.89 6.72
C ASP A 204 12.04 3.89 5.83
N PRO A 205 11.48 2.70 5.55
CA PRO A 205 12.14 1.70 4.73
C PRO A 205 12.32 2.17 3.28
N PRO A 206 13.29 1.62 2.53
CA PRO A 206 13.46 1.91 1.11
C PRO A 206 12.21 1.50 0.31
N ILE A 207 11.84 2.31 -0.67
CA ILE A 207 10.57 2.18 -1.42
C ILE A 207 10.81 2.15 -2.93
N TYR A 208 10.27 1.12 -3.59
CA TYR A 208 10.08 1.08 -5.04
C TYR A 208 8.66 1.48 -5.43
N LEU A 209 8.55 2.47 -6.30
CA LEU A 209 7.31 2.98 -6.85
C LEU A 209 7.23 2.68 -8.34
N TYR A 210 6.19 1.96 -8.77
CA TYR A 210 5.92 1.70 -10.18
C TYR A 210 4.66 2.40 -10.65
N TYR A 211 4.76 3.16 -11.73
CA TYR A 211 3.62 3.76 -12.39
C TYR A 211 3.68 3.55 -13.91
N LYS A 212 2.54 3.16 -14.49
CA LYS A 212 2.43 2.82 -15.91
C LYS A 212 2.57 4.01 -16.86
N TYR A 213 2.22 5.21 -16.41
CA TYR A 213 2.17 6.42 -17.22
C TYR A 213 3.10 7.50 -16.63
N GLU A 214 3.63 8.36 -17.49
CA GLU A 214 4.42 9.52 -17.06
C GLU A 214 3.58 10.50 -16.22
N PRO A 215 4.20 11.24 -15.29
CA PRO A 215 3.51 12.29 -14.53
C PRO A 215 3.13 13.46 -15.45
N GLY A 216 2.08 14.17 -15.07
CA GLY A 216 1.59 15.36 -15.75
C GLY A 216 0.75 16.23 -14.82
N PHE A 217 1.39 16.93 -13.90
CA PHE A 217 0.71 17.80 -12.93
C PHE A 217 -0.18 18.84 -13.61
N GLY A 218 -1.38 19.04 -13.05
CA GLY A 218 -2.36 20.01 -13.55
C GLY A 218 -3.01 19.62 -14.89
N ALA A 219 -2.68 18.46 -15.46
CA ALA A 219 -3.23 17.97 -16.71
C ALA A 219 -4.17 16.78 -16.49
N ARG A 220 -5.09 16.55 -17.44
CA ARG A 220 -5.96 15.37 -17.41
C ARG A 220 -5.13 14.10 -17.62
N GLN A 221 -5.30 13.14 -16.72
CA GLN A 221 -4.57 11.87 -16.72
C GLN A 221 -5.34 10.78 -17.46
N LYS A 222 -4.61 9.85 -18.11
CA LYS A 222 -5.20 8.65 -18.72
C LYS A 222 -5.80 7.72 -17.67
N ASP A 223 -5.08 7.57 -16.56
CA ASP A 223 -5.52 6.86 -15.37
C ASP A 223 -5.28 7.76 -14.15
N PRO A 224 -6.27 8.57 -13.74
CA PRO A 224 -6.11 9.50 -12.62
C PRO A 224 -5.99 8.77 -11.27
N THR A 225 -6.52 7.55 -11.14
CA THR A 225 -6.44 6.77 -9.89
C THR A 225 -5.03 6.23 -9.65
N HIS A 226 -4.32 5.88 -10.71
CA HIS A 226 -2.94 5.36 -10.68
C HIS A 226 -1.97 6.31 -11.39
N SER A 227 -2.18 7.63 -11.26
CA SER A 227 -1.29 8.63 -11.87
C SER A 227 0.06 8.68 -11.17
N ALA A 228 1.14 8.76 -11.93
CA ALA A 228 2.49 8.99 -11.41
C ALA A 228 2.65 10.31 -10.64
N ASN A 229 1.67 11.23 -10.70
CA ASN A 229 1.68 12.42 -9.86
C ASN A 229 1.68 12.07 -8.37
N PHE A 230 0.98 11.00 -7.95
CA PHE A 230 1.08 10.47 -6.59
C PHE A 230 2.53 10.09 -6.23
N GLY A 231 3.21 9.43 -7.17
CA GLY A 231 4.60 9.00 -7.02
C GLY A 231 5.56 10.17 -6.89
N VAL A 232 5.38 11.24 -7.69
CA VAL A 232 6.20 12.45 -7.62
C VAL A 232 6.07 13.12 -6.25
N LEU A 233 4.85 13.29 -5.72
CA LEU A 233 4.63 13.91 -4.41
C LEU A 233 5.38 13.17 -3.30
N LEU A 234 5.26 11.84 -3.27
CA LEU A 234 5.95 11.02 -2.27
C LEU A 234 7.46 11.02 -2.50
N TYR A 235 7.92 10.85 -3.74
CA TYR A 235 9.34 10.85 -4.09
C TYR A 235 10.05 12.13 -3.65
N GLU A 236 9.42 13.29 -3.86
CA GLU A 236 9.95 14.57 -3.40
C GLU A 236 10.00 14.66 -1.87
N LYS A 237 8.96 14.20 -1.16
CA LYS A 237 8.95 14.17 0.31
C LYS A 237 10.04 13.24 0.86
N LEU A 238 10.14 12.01 0.35
CA LEU A 238 11.15 11.02 0.77
C LEU A 238 12.57 11.52 0.54
N ARG A 239 12.84 12.21 -0.56
CA ARG A 239 14.14 12.85 -0.81
C ARG A 239 14.51 13.90 0.22
N VAL A 240 13.55 14.68 0.70
CA VAL A 240 13.80 15.71 1.73
C VAL A 240 14.17 15.08 3.07
N VAL A 241 13.51 13.97 3.43
CA VAL A 241 13.76 13.26 4.69
C VAL A 241 14.88 12.21 4.59
N GLY A 242 15.48 12.03 3.40
CA GLY A 242 16.64 11.17 3.18
C GLY A 242 16.33 9.67 3.05
N VAL A 243 15.09 9.32 2.68
CA VAL A 243 14.67 7.93 2.44
C VAL A 243 14.96 7.53 1.00
N GLU A 244 15.52 6.33 0.81
CA GLU A 244 15.78 5.75 -0.51
C GLU A 244 14.46 5.47 -1.23
N CYS A 245 14.31 6.01 -2.45
CA CYS A 245 13.15 5.73 -3.28
C CYS A 245 13.55 5.51 -4.73
N ASP A 246 13.28 4.30 -5.21
CA ASP A 246 13.37 3.93 -6.61
C ASP A 246 12.03 4.21 -7.29
N PHE A 247 12.00 5.09 -8.29
CA PHE A 247 10.76 5.55 -8.89
C PHE A 247 10.70 5.27 -10.39
N TYR A 248 9.96 4.23 -10.77
CA TYR A 248 9.69 3.88 -12.15
C TYR A 248 8.44 4.57 -12.70
N TYR A 249 8.62 5.24 -13.82
CA TYR A 249 7.61 5.50 -14.84
C TYR A 249 8.29 5.50 -16.23
N PRO A 250 7.55 5.42 -17.35
CA PRO A 250 8.16 5.41 -18.68
C PRO A 250 9.17 6.57 -18.87
N ASN A 251 10.33 6.27 -19.43
CA ASN A 251 11.44 7.22 -19.67
C ASN A 251 12.08 7.86 -18.43
N SER A 252 11.66 7.51 -17.21
CA SER A 252 12.36 7.90 -15.99
C SER A 252 13.76 7.29 -15.91
N LYS A 253 14.66 7.94 -15.18
CA LYS A 253 16.01 7.43 -14.84
C LYS A 253 16.22 7.40 -13.32
N LEU A 254 15.12 7.30 -12.57
CA LEU A 254 15.10 7.40 -11.11
C LEU A 254 15.18 6.02 -10.44
N THR A 255 15.36 4.96 -11.22
CA THR A 255 15.60 3.60 -10.74
C THR A 255 16.36 2.80 -11.78
N THR A 256 17.08 1.78 -11.32
CA THR A 256 17.68 0.74 -12.17
C THR A 256 16.85 -0.54 -12.23
N TYR A 257 15.83 -0.67 -11.38
CA TYR A 257 14.96 -1.85 -11.36
C TYR A 257 13.85 -1.74 -12.40
N ASP A 258 13.65 -2.82 -13.15
CA ASP A 258 12.64 -2.96 -14.20
C ASP A 258 11.37 -3.68 -13.74
N SER A 259 11.38 -4.29 -12.54
CA SER A 259 10.21 -4.91 -11.93
C SER A 259 10.24 -4.86 -10.39
N MET A 260 9.06 -4.98 -9.79
CA MET A 260 8.90 -5.06 -8.34
C MET A 260 9.54 -6.34 -7.77
N GLU A 261 9.45 -7.46 -8.49
CA GLU A 261 10.07 -8.73 -8.10
C GLU A 261 11.59 -8.61 -7.99
N ASN A 262 12.24 -7.97 -8.98
CA ASN A 262 13.67 -7.74 -8.94
C ASN A 262 14.09 -6.85 -7.77
N TYR A 263 13.32 -5.81 -7.50
CA TYR A 263 13.57 -4.95 -6.35
C TYR A 263 13.47 -5.70 -5.02
N VAL A 264 12.38 -6.43 -4.77
CA VAL A 264 12.21 -7.13 -3.49
C VAL A 264 13.21 -8.28 -3.33
N ILE A 265 13.56 -8.99 -4.41
CA ILE A 265 14.59 -10.03 -4.39
C ILE A 265 15.94 -9.44 -3.99
N ASP A 266 16.35 -8.34 -4.62
CA ASP A 266 17.64 -7.72 -4.35
C ASP A 266 17.69 -7.23 -2.89
N LYS A 267 16.70 -6.42 -2.48
CA LYS A 267 16.64 -5.87 -1.12
C LYS A 267 16.60 -6.95 -0.03
N LEU A 268 15.79 -8.00 -0.19
CA LEU A 268 15.67 -9.04 0.84
C LEU A 268 16.90 -9.95 0.95
N LEU A 269 17.73 -10.02 -0.10
CA LEU A 269 18.94 -10.85 -0.14
C LEU A 269 20.24 -10.04 0.05
N GLU A 270 20.15 -8.73 0.22
CA GLU A 270 21.28 -7.88 0.65
C GLU A 270 21.87 -8.41 1.97
N LYS A 271 23.20 -8.53 2.01
CA LYS A 271 23.97 -9.06 3.15
C LYS A 271 24.36 -8.00 4.16
#